data_AF-A0A9Q7SGJ4-F1
#
_entry.id   AF-A0A9Q7SGJ4-F1
#
_cell.length_a   1.000
_cell.length_b   1.000
_cell.length_c   1.000
_cell.angle_alpha   90.00
_cell.angle_beta   90.00
_cell.angle_gamma   90.00
#
_symmetry.space_group_name_H-M   'P 1'
#
loop_
_entity.id
_entity.type
_entity.pdbx_description
1 polymer ?
#
loop_
_entity_poly.entity_id
_entity_poly.type
_entity_poly.pdbx_seq_one_letter_code
_entity_poly.pdbx_strand_id
1 'polypeptide(L)' 'MSPFTITPEGVPELALPSAIASSKGISSTAVRMAIATGRLPALALKGAHGKVVYAIRPQDADKLWGSPAAA' A
#
# COMPACT_ATOMS: atom_id res chain seq x y z
N MET A 1 -10.62 23.61 2.98
CA MET A 1 -9.21 23.56 3.43
C MET A 1 -8.62 22.25 2.98
N SER A 2 -7.71 22.25 2.01
CA SER A 2 -7.00 21.03 1.59
C SER A 2 -5.88 20.72 2.59
N PRO A 3 -5.66 19.46 2.97
CA PRO A 3 -4.58 19.11 3.87
C PRO A 3 -3.23 19.37 3.19
N PHE A 4 -2.42 20.28 3.75
CA PHE A 4 -1.02 20.44 3.40
C PHE A 4 -0.26 19.25 3.97
N THR A 5 0.15 18.32 3.10
CA THR A 5 0.99 17.18 3.48
C THR A 5 2.43 17.56 3.21
N ILE A 6 3.19 17.84 4.27
CA ILE A 6 4.64 17.99 4.19
C ILE A 6 5.21 16.58 4.33
N THR A 7 5.63 15.98 3.22
CA THR A 7 6.40 14.73 3.26
C THR A 7 7.87 15.11 3.44
N PRO A 8 8.50 14.84 4.60
CA PRO A 8 9.92 15.12 4.77
C PRO A 8 10.73 14.33 3.73
N GLU A 9 11.74 14.94 3.12
CA GLU A 9 12.65 14.22 2.22
C GLU A 9 13.21 12.96 2.91
N GLY A 10 13.12 11.82 2.23
CA GLY A 10 13.57 10.53 2.73
C GLY A 10 12.49 9.69 3.42
N VAL A 11 11.28 10.20 3.67
CA VAL A 11 10.17 9.37 4.16
C VAL A 11 9.54 8.61 2.99
N PRO A 12 9.55 7.26 2.99
CA PRO A 12 8.95 6.49 1.91
C PRO A 12 7.45 6.76 1.86
N GLU A 13 6.93 6.94 0.64
CA GLU A 13 5.50 7.02 0.43
C GLU A 13 4.86 5.68 0.82
N LEU A 14 3.85 5.76 1.70
CA LEU A 14 3.13 4.60 2.21
C LEU A 14 1.64 4.77 1.94
N ALA A 15 1.05 3.70 1.40
CA ALA A 15 -0.36 3.64 1.05
C ALA A 15 -1.05 2.50 1.82
N LEU A 16 -2.35 2.70 2.08
CA LEU A 16 -3.19 1.66 2.66
C LEU A 16 -3.55 0.59 1.62
N PRO A 17 -3.86 -0.66 2.05
CA PRO A 17 -4.29 -1.72 1.15
C PRO A 17 -5.46 -1.34 0.24
N SER A 18 -6.41 -0.53 0.74
CA SER A 18 -7.54 -0.05 -0.04
C SER A 18 -7.13 0.95 -1.13
N ALA A 19 -6.14 1.80 -0.87
CA ALA A 19 -5.62 2.74 -1.85
C ALA A 19 -4.87 2.02 -2.98
N ILE A 20 -4.04 1.02 -2.64
CA ILE A 20 -3.38 0.14 -3.62
C ILE A 20 -4.41 -0.63 -4.45
N ALA A 21 -5.43 -1.19 -3.80
CA ALA A 21 -6.50 -1.92 -4.50
C ALA A 21 -7.20 -1.02 -5.53
N SER A 22 -7.54 0.21 -5.13
CA SER A 22 -8.17 1.19 -6.01
C SER A 22 -7.26 1.62 -7.16
N SER A 23 -5.97 1.86 -6.91
CA SER A 23 -5.04 2.31 -7.95
C SER A 23 -4.69 1.21 -8.97
N LYS A 24 -4.76 -0.06 -8.55
CA LYS A 24 -4.49 -1.23 -9.41
C LYS A 24 -5.74 -1.85 -10.02
N GLY A 25 -6.94 -1.39 -9.66
CA GLY A 25 -8.19 -1.98 -10.14
C GLY A 25 -8.40 -3.42 -9.67
N ILE A 26 -7.87 -3.78 -8.49
CA ILE A 26 -7.98 -5.13 -7.89
C ILE A 26 -8.75 -5.09 -6.59
N SER A 27 -9.15 -6.25 -6.07
CA SER A 27 -9.85 -6.33 -4.79
C SER A 27 -8.91 -6.06 -3.60
N SER A 28 -9.44 -5.41 -2.55
CA SER A 28 -8.71 -5.26 -1.28
C SER A 28 -8.35 -6.61 -0.65
N THR A 29 -9.15 -7.65 -0.91
CA THR A 29 -8.86 -9.03 -0.49
C THR A 29 -7.62 -9.58 -1.17
N ALA A 30 -7.43 -9.35 -2.47
CA ALA A 30 -6.23 -9.78 -3.20
C ALA A 30 -4.96 -9.13 -2.60
N VAL A 31 -5.03 -7.84 -2.26
CA VAL A 31 -3.93 -7.13 -1.60
C VAL A 31 -3.62 -7.75 -0.24
N ARG A 32 -4.63 -7.99 0.60
CA ARG A 32 -4.44 -8.62 1.92
C ARG A 32 -3.87 -10.04 1.83
N MET A 33 -4.33 -10.82 0.86
CA MET A 33 -3.79 -12.16 0.62
C MET A 33 -2.34 -12.13 0.16
N ALA A 34 -1.95 -11.15 -0.66
CA ALA A 34 -0.55 -10.98 -1.06
C ALA A 34 0.35 -10.63 0.14
N ILE A 35 -0.15 -9.81 1.08
CA ILE A 35 0.55 -9.54 2.34
C ILE A 35 0.66 -10.82 3.17
N ALA A 36 -0.45 -11.52 3.39
CA ALA A 36 -0.49 -12.72 4.23
C ALA A 36 0.38 -13.87 3.70
N THR A 37 0.52 -13.96 2.37
CA THR A 37 1.38 -14.97 1.72
C THR A 37 2.83 -14.50 1.52
N GLY A 38 3.19 -13.31 2.00
CA GLY A 38 4.56 -12.77 1.90
C GLY A 38 4.97 -12.29 0.51
N ARG A 39 4.04 -12.23 -0.46
CA ARG A 39 4.31 -11.75 -1.81
C ARG A 39 4.37 -10.23 -1.91
N LEU A 40 3.68 -9.54 -1.00
CA LEU A 40 3.69 -8.09 -0.91
C LEU A 40 4.28 -7.65 0.44
N PRO A 41 5.45 -7.00 0.45
CA PRO A 41 5.99 -6.38 1.65
C PRO A 41 5.04 -5.33 2.22
N ALA A 42 4.73 -5.42 3.51
CA ALA A 42 3.92 -4.43 4.21
C ALA A 42 4.43 -4.22 5.64
N LEU A 43 4.33 -2.99 6.12
CA LEU A 43 4.58 -2.63 7.51
C LEU A 43 3.27 -2.78 8.30
N ALA A 44 3.29 -3.63 9.33
CA ALA A 44 2.19 -3.73 10.27
C ALA A 44 2.29 -2.62 11.31
N LEU A 45 1.42 -1.62 11.21
CA LEU A 45 1.29 -0.53 12.15
C LEU A 45 0.23 -0.88 13.20
N LYS A 46 0.55 -0.62 14.46
CA LYS A 46 -0.42 -0.76 15.55
C LYS A 46 -1.27 0.51 15.60
N GLY A 47 -2.52 0.40 15.15
CA GLY A 47 -3.52 1.45 15.24
C GLY A 47 -4.18 1.54 16.62
N ALA A 48 -5.10 2.49 16.76
CA ALA A 48 -5.90 2.66 17.96
C ALA A 48 -6.71 1.40 18.28
N HIS A 49 -6.90 1.13 19.58
CA HIS A 49 -7.62 -0.04 20.10
C HIS A 49 -7.05 -1.40 19.64
N GLY A 50 -5.76 -1.47 19.31
CA GLY A 50 -5.09 -2.73 18.95
C GLY A 50 -5.39 -3.21 17.53
N LYS A 51 -6.06 -2.42 16.69
CA LYS A 51 -6.23 -2.76 15.27
C LYS A 51 -4.90 -2.68 14.55
N VAL A 52 -4.55 -3.72 13.79
CA VAL A 52 -3.38 -3.69 12.91
C VAL A 52 -3.79 -3.03 11.58
N VAL A 53 -3.01 -2.04 11.17
CA VAL A 53 -3.14 -1.37 9.87
C VAL A 53 -1.89 -1.66 9.07
N TYR A 54 -2.05 -2.14 7.84
CA TYR A 54 -0.91 -2.34 6.95
C TYR A 54 -0.59 -1.06 6.18
N ALA A 55 0.69 -0.75 6.07
CA ALA A 55 1.22 0.30 5.21
C ALA A 55 2.12 -0.34 4.15
N ILE A 56 1.85 -0.03 2.88
CA ILE A 56 2.48 -0.65 1.71
C ILE A 56 3.21 0.43 0.93
N ARG A 57 4.41 0.14 0.44
CA ARG A 57 5.08 0.99 -0.54
C ARG A 57 4.45 0.79 -1.92
N PRO A 58 3.96 1.84 -2.60
CA PRO A 58 3.38 1.71 -3.94
C PRO A 58 4.32 1.01 -4.93
N GLN A 59 5.62 1.25 -4.84
CA GLN A 59 6.61 0.63 -5.76
C GLN A 59 6.67 -0.90 -5.61
N ASP A 60 6.40 -1.44 -4.42
CA ASP A 60 6.37 -2.89 -4.22
C ASP A 60 5.08 -3.49 -4.79
N ALA A 61 3.97 -2.74 -4.74
CA ALA A 61 2.74 -3.11 -5.44
C ALA A 61 2.89 -3.00 -6.98
N ASP A 62 3.65 -2.02 -7.47
CA ASP A 62 3.98 -1.88 -8.89
C ASP A 62 4.82 -3.05 -9.40
N LYS A 63 5.76 -3.58 -8.60
CA LYS A 63 6.51 -4.78 -9.00
C LYS A 63 5.61 -6.02 -9.09
N LEU A 64 4.59 -6.11 -8.25
CA LEU A 64 3.72 -7.28 -8.18
C LEU A 64 2.57 -7.24 -9.20
N TRP A 65 1.99 -6.07 -9.42
CA TRP A 65 0.80 -5.86 -10.27
C TRP A 65 1.01 -4.82 -11.37
N GLY A 66 2.23 -4.31 -11.55
CA GLY A 66 2.58 -3.50 -12.71
C GLY A 66 2.42 -4.33 -13.96
N SER A 67 1.41 -3.99 -14.75
CA SER A 67 1.26 -4.54 -16.09
C SER A 67 2.45 -4.06 -16.94
N PRO A 68 3.07 -4.91 -17.77
CA PRO A 68 4.11 -4.47 -18.72
C PRO A 68 3.59 -3.54 -19.82
N ALA A 69 2.32 -3.14 -19.80
CA ALA A 69 1.70 -2.31 -20.83
C ALA A 69 1.61 -0.83 -20.40
N ALA A 70 2.75 -0.13 -20.46
CA ALA A 70 2.83 1.32 -20.65
C ALA A 70 4.27 1.68 -21.06
N ALA A 71 4.69 1.17 -22.21
CA ALA A 71 5.85 1.65 -22.97
C ALA A 71 5.34 2.22 -24.30
#